data_AF-A0A2H0L588-F1
#
_entry.id   AF-A0A2H0L588-F1
#
_cell.length_a   1.000
_cell.length_b   1.000
_cell.length_c   1.000
_cell.angle_alpha   90.00
_cell.angle_beta   90.00
_cell.angle_gamma   90.00
#
_symmetry.space_group_name_H-M   'P 1'
#
loop_
_entity.id
_entity.type
_entity.pdbx_description
1 polymer ?
#
loop_
_entity_poly.entity_id
_entity_poly.type
_entity_poly.pdbx_seq_one_letter_code
_entity_poly.pdbx_strand_id
1 'polypeptide(L)'
;MIHFDLWWNPAVEAQATDRAYRIGQQKNVMVHRLITKSTFEEKIDQMIKDKKELADLAISKGEKWIGEYSNKELRELFALEQKKY
;
A
#
# COMPACT_ATOMS: atom_id res chain seq x y z
N MET A 1 11.84 -3.10 -15.06
CA MET A 1 10.80 -2.06 -15.25
C MET A 1 11.10 -0.92 -14.29
N ILE A 2 10.91 0.32 -14.73
CA ILE A 2 11.15 1.51 -13.92
C ILE A 2 9.83 2.28 -13.85
N HIS A 3 9.36 2.55 -12.64
CA HIS A 3 8.32 3.54 -12.37
C HIS A 3 9.01 4.86 -12.10
N PHE A 4 8.84 5.83 -13.00
CA PHE A 4 9.46 7.14 -12.89
C PHE A 4 8.77 8.02 -11.84
N ASP A 5 7.45 7.86 -11.68
CA ASP A 5 6.62 8.64 -10.77
C ASP A 5 5.83 7.72 -9.82
N LEU A 6 5.53 8.23 -8.63
CA LEU A 6 4.73 7.54 -7.63
C LEU A 6 3.23 7.66 -7.93
N TRP A 7 2.60 6.54 -8.26
CA TRP A 7 1.15 6.46 -8.41
C TRP A 7 0.48 6.39 -7.04
N TRP A 8 -0.39 7.36 -6.74
CA TRP A 8 -1.18 7.41 -5.51
C TRP A 8 -2.18 6.24 -5.34
N ASN A 9 -2.50 5.55 -6.44
CA ASN A 9 -3.30 4.32 -6.45
C ASN A 9 -2.39 3.09 -6.71
N PRO A 10 -2.12 2.26 -5.70
CA PRO A 10 -1.24 1.09 -5.82
C PRO A 10 -1.68 0.08 -6.90
N ALA A 11 -2.98 -0.02 -7.16
CA ALA A 11 -3.51 -0.95 -8.15
C ALA A 11 -3.06 -0.59 -9.59
N VAL A 12 -2.87 0.70 -9.87
CA VAL A 12 -2.40 1.16 -11.19
C VAL A 12 -0.93 0.78 -11.37
N GLU A 13 -0.12 0.95 -10.34
CA GLU A 13 1.29 0.55 -10.34
C GLU A 13 1.46 -0.97 -10.47
N ALA A 14 0.62 -1.74 -9.76
CA ALA A 14 0.58 -3.19 -9.86
C ALA A 14 0.23 -3.65 -11.28
N GLN A 15 -0.81 -3.09 -11.89
CA GLN A 15 -1.19 -3.41 -13.26
C GLN A 15 -0.09 -3.06 -14.28
N ALA A 16 0.60 -1.94 -14.08
CA ALA A 16 1.74 -1.58 -14.92
C ALA A 16 2.89 -2.58 -14.75
N THR A 17 3.14 -3.04 -13.53
CA THR A 17 4.14 -4.07 -13.21
C THR A 17 3.78 -5.43 -13.83
N ASP A 18 2.51 -5.82 -13.81
CA ASP A 18 2.02 -7.08 -14.40
C ASP A 18 2.30 -7.18 -15.90
N ARG A 19 2.42 -6.05 -16.61
CA ARG A 19 2.84 -6.04 -18.02
C ARG A 19 4.24 -6.63 -18.21
N ALA A 20 5.13 -6.47 -17.24
CA ALA A 20 6.48 -7.05 -17.29
C ALA A 20 6.49 -8.53 -16.89
N TYR A 21 5.56 -8.98 -16.04
CA TYR A 21 5.43 -10.38 -15.56
C TYR A 21 4.55 -11.27 -16.45
N ARG A 22 4.17 -10.79 -17.65
CA ARG A 22 3.22 -11.44 -18.57
C ARG A 22 3.40 -12.96 -18.70
N ILE A 23 2.30 -13.69 -18.88
CA ILE A 23 2.29 -15.16 -19.02
C ILE A 23 3.31 -15.61 -20.08
N GLY A 24 4.14 -16.60 -19.72
CA GLY A 24 5.18 -17.16 -20.59
C GLY A 24 6.55 -16.52 -20.45
N GLN A 25 6.67 -15.46 -19.63
CA GLN A 25 7.95 -14.89 -19.25
C GLN A 25 8.74 -15.90 -18.35
N GLN A 26 10.05 -16.09 -18.62
CA GLN A 26 10.93 -17.05 -17.91
C GLN A 26 12.15 -16.43 -17.18
N LYS A 27 12.31 -15.10 -17.20
CA LYS A 27 13.46 -14.38 -16.60
C LYS A 27 13.00 -13.53 -15.42
N ASN A 28 13.84 -13.41 -14.39
CA ASN A 28 13.54 -12.53 -13.26
C ASN A 28 13.27 -11.09 -13.71
N VAL A 29 12.16 -10.52 -13.24
CA VAL A 29 11.79 -9.13 -13.48
C VAL A 29 12.22 -8.32 -12.26
N MET A 30 13.02 -7.28 -12.49
CA MET A 30 13.35 -6.28 -11.47
C MET A 30 12.45 -5.05 -11.65
N VAL A 31 11.90 -4.56 -10.55
CA VAL A 31 11.04 -3.37 -10.51
C VAL A 31 11.73 -2.32 -9.66
N HIS A 32 12.01 -1.16 -10.26
CA HIS A 32 12.61 -0.03 -9.56
C HIS A 32 11.59 1.10 -9.48
N ARG A 33 11.40 1.65 -8.29
CA ARG A 33 10.67 2.90 -8.06
C ARG A 33 11.69 3.99 -7.76
N LEU A 34 11.60 5.09 -8.49
CA LEU A 34 12.42 6.27 -8.21
C LEU A 34 11.69 7.13 -7.18
N ILE A 35 12.38 7.52 -6.12
CA ILE A 35 11.84 8.39 -5.06
C ILE A 35 12.88 9.45 -4.76
N THR A 36 12.46 10.70 -4.83
CA THR A 36 13.27 11.88 -4.55
C THR A 36 13.24 12.17 -3.06
N LYS A 37 14.41 12.05 -2.42
CA LYS A 37 14.57 12.30 -0.98
C LYS A 37 14.26 13.74 -0.62
N SER A 38 13.77 13.94 0.61
CA SER A 38 13.44 15.26 1.16
C SER A 38 12.38 16.02 0.37
N THR A 39 11.55 15.29 -0.38
CA THR A 39 10.40 15.84 -1.10
C THR A 39 9.10 15.24 -0.60
N PHE A 40 7.99 15.74 -1.12
CA PHE A 40 6.66 15.21 -0.82
C PHE A 40 6.49 13.73 -1.22
N GLU A 41 7.32 13.22 -2.14
CA GLU A 41 7.30 11.81 -2.58
C GLU A 41 7.52 10.83 -1.42
N GLU A 42 8.35 11.16 -0.43
CA GLU A 42 8.55 10.29 0.75
C GLU A 42 7.29 10.18 1.61
N LYS A 43 6.51 11.27 1.72
CA LYS A 43 5.24 11.28 2.46
C LYS A 43 4.17 10.47 1.74
N ILE A 44 4.11 10.58 0.41
CA ILE A 44 3.21 9.77 -0.41
C ILE A 44 3.55 8.29 -0.28
N ASP A 45 4.84 7.93 -0.39
CA ASP A 45 5.29 6.54 -0.26
C ASP A 45 4.90 5.93 1.09
N GLN A 46 5.08 6.69 2.18
CA GLN A 46 4.66 6.23 3.52
C GLN A 46 3.14 6.03 3.61
N MET A 47 2.35 7.00 3.17
CA MET A 47 0.89 6.91 3.19
C MET A 47 0.35 5.74 2.34
N ILE A 48 0.97 5.46 1.19
CA ILE A 48 0.61 4.32 0.35
C ILE A 48 0.89 2.99 1.08
N LYS A 49 2.03 2.89 1.77
CA LYS A 49 2.38 1.70 2.56
C LYS A 49 1.38 1.48 3.69
N ASP A 50 1.07 2.52 4.45
CA ASP A 50 0.10 2.46 5.55
C ASP A 50 -1.28 2.03 5.04
N LYS A 51 -1.71 2.59 3.90
CA LYS A 51 -2.98 2.21 3.26
C LYS A 51 -3.00 0.76 2.79
N LYS A 52 -1.88 0.26 2.27
CA LYS A 52 -1.76 -1.14 1.82
C LYS A 52 -1.78 -2.09 3.01
N GLU A 53 -1.05 -1.78 4.08
CA GLU A 53 -1.04 -2.60 5.31
C GLU A 53 -2.45 -2.69 5.92
N LEU A 54 -3.18 -1.57 5.98
CA LEU A 54 -4.58 -1.57 6.42
C LEU A 54 -5.48 -2.43 5.52
N ALA A 55 -5.29 -2.37 4.20
CA ALA A 55 -6.04 -3.20 3.26
C ALA A 55 -5.71 -4.70 3.43
N ASP A 56 -4.43 -5.04 3.60
CA ASP A 56 -3.97 -6.41 3.79
C ASP A 56 -4.48 -6.98 5.13
N LEU A 57 -4.49 -6.17 6.21
CA LEU A 57 -5.09 -6.54 7.51
C LEU A 57 -6.60 -6.76 7.42
N ALA A 58 -7.30 -5.96 6.62
CA ALA A 58 -8.74 -6.14 6.37
C ALA A 58 -9.04 -7.44 5.59
N ILE A 59 -8.10 -7.92 4.78
CA ILE A 59 -8.22 -9.17 4.00
C ILE A 59 -7.78 -10.38 4.84
N SER A 60 -6.82 -10.23 5.77
CA SER A 60 -6.26 -11.35 6.55
C SER A 60 -7.12 -11.77 7.75
N LYS A 61 -8.01 -10.90 8.25
CA LYS A 61 -9.05 -11.30 9.22
C LYS A 61 -10.28 -11.75 8.46
N GLY A 62 -10.39 -13.06 8.24
CA GLY A 62 -11.60 -13.68 7.70
C GLY A 62 -12.85 -13.12 8.40
N GLU A 63 -13.72 -12.51 7.59
CA GLU A 63 -15.08 -12.08 7.88
C GLU A 63 -15.27 -11.19 9.12
N LYS A 64 -15.06 -9.88 8.94
CA LYS A 64 -15.97 -8.82 9.41
C LYS A 64 -15.77 -7.54 8.60
N TRP A 65 -16.78 -7.18 7.81
CA TRP A 65 -16.78 -5.95 7.01
C TRP A 65 -16.72 -4.73 7.95
N ILE A 66 -16.05 -3.63 7.57
CA ILE A 66 -15.93 -2.39 8.37
C ILE A 66 -17.30 -1.86 8.85
N GLY A 67 -18.37 -2.14 8.09
CA GLY A 67 -19.75 -1.79 8.46
C GLY A 67 -20.36 -2.58 9.62
N GLU A 68 -19.70 -3.64 10.12
CA GLU A 68 -20.13 -4.43 11.28
C GLU A 68 -19.40 -4.05 12.58
N TYR A 69 -18.44 -3.11 12.49
CA TYR A 69 -17.74 -2.62 13.66
C TYR A 69 -18.57 -1.57 14.39
N SER A 70 -18.59 -1.69 15.71
CA SER A 70 -19.17 -0.65 16.56
C SER A 70 -18.34 0.64 16.47
N ASN A 71 -18.96 1.78 16.74
CA ASN A 71 -18.28 3.08 16.77
C ASN A 71 -17.06 3.10 17.71
N LYS A 72 -17.04 2.25 18.75
CA LYS A 72 -15.91 2.13 19.67
C LYS A 72 -14.71 1.45 19.00
N GLU A 73 -14.93 0.35 18.29
CA GLU A 73 -13.88 -0.40 17.62
C GLU A 73 -13.30 0.38 16.42
N LEU A 74 -14.15 1.10 15.67
CA LEU A 74 -13.69 2.02 14.63
C LEU A 74 -12.81 3.13 15.23
N ARG A 75 -13.18 3.67 16.38
CA ARG A 75 -12.41 4.72 17.04
C ARG A 75 -11.06 4.22 17.54
N GLU A 76 -10.97 2.98 17.99
CA GLU A 76 -9.70 2.35 18.38
C GLU A 76 -8.81 2.03 17.16
N LEU A 77 -9.40 1.59 16.04
CA LEU A 77 -8.66 1.34 14.78
C LEU A 77 -8.03 2.63 14.20
N PHE A 78 -8.72 3.76 14.32
CA PHE A 78 -8.25 5.07 13.85
C PHE A 78 -7.57 5.91 14.94
N ALA A 79 -7.39 5.38 16.15
CA ALA A 79 -6.66 6.08 17.20
C ALA A 79 -5.15 5.97 16.95
N LEU A 80 -4.48 7.12 16.88
CA LEU A 80 -3.02 7.19 16.86
C LEU A 80 -2.45 6.69 18.19
N GLU A 81 -1.65 5.63 18.18
CA GLU A 81 -0.82 5.25 19.33
C GLU A 81 0.23 6.34 19.58
N GLN A 82 0.09 7.07 20.68
CA GLN A 82 1.16 7.92 21.17
C GLN A 82 2.21 7.04 21.84
N LYS A 83 3.36 6.87 21.18
CA LYS A 83 4.55 6.32 21.83
C LYS A 83 4.90 7.17 23.04
N LYS A 84 4.79 6.59 24.24
CA LYS A 84 5.46 7.10 25.44
C LYS A 84 6.96 6.87 25.27
N TYR A 85 7.73 7.95 25.34
CA TYR A 85 9.19 7.91 25.52
C TYR A 85 9.55 7.29 26.87
#